data_AF-A0A7C6YT68-F1
#
_entry.id   AF-A0A7C6YT68-F1
#
_cell.length_a   1.000
_cell.length_b   1.000
_cell.length_c   1.000
_cell.angle_alpha   90.00
_cell.angle_beta   90.00
_cell.angle_gamma   90.00
#
_symmetry.space_group_name_H-M   'P 1'
#
loop_
_entity.id
_entity.type
_entity.pdbx_description
1 polymer ?
#
loop_
_entity_poly.entity_id
_entity_poly.type
_entity_poly.pdbx_seq_one_letter_code
_entity_poly.pdbx_strand_id
1 'polypeptide(L)'
;MKKTVLQVLLEHQGEYVSGEEISDLLQVSRTAVWKHIQSLKEAGYKINSSSGKGYCLLERPDLLTPLEIKTGLKTEFLGHNLLCYTTLDSTNETAKKEALADAPEGTVVVAEQQQQGKGRLERNWFSPPELGLWFSVILRPQIE
;
A
#
# COMPACT_ATOMS: atom_id res chain seq x y z
N MET A 1 12.08 -11.54 -4.07
CA MET A 1 12.09 -10.09 -3.82
C MET A 1 13.04 -9.79 -2.67
N LYS A 2 13.73 -8.65 -2.67
CA LYS A 2 14.48 -8.19 -1.49
C LYS A 2 13.47 -7.82 -0.41
N LYS A 3 13.62 -8.33 0.81
CA LYS A 3 12.80 -7.91 1.96
C LYS A 3 13.00 -6.40 2.21
N THR A 4 11.98 -5.72 2.72
CA THR A 4 12.05 -4.31 3.11
C THR A 4 12.09 -4.17 4.63
N VAL A 5 12.47 -3.00 5.15
CA VAL A 5 12.42 -2.71 6.60
C VAL A 5 11.02 -2.92 7.15
N LEU A 6 9.99 -2.45 6.43
CA LEU A 6 8.60 -2.65 6.84
C LEU A 6 8.24 -4.13 6.92
N GLN A 7 8.64 -4.94 5.94
CA GLN A 7 8.36 -6.37 5.95
C GLN A 7 8.97 -7.06 7.17
N VAL A 8 10.22 -6.72 7.54
CA VAL A 8 10.88 -7.27 8.73
C VAL A 8 10.11 -6.90 10.01
N LEU A 9 9.65 -5.64 10.12
CA LEU A 9 8.87 -5.18 11.27
C LEU A 9 7.48 -5.82 11.34
N LEU A 10 6.84 -6.09 10.19
CA LEU A 10 5.55 -6.77 10.12
C LEU A 10 5.67 -8.25 10.53
N GLU A 11 6.77 -8.91 10.15
CA GLU A 11 7.05 -10.29 10.55
C GLU A 11 7.27 -10.43 12.07
N HIS A 12 7.69 -9.34 12.75
CA HIS A 12 7.93 -9.27 14.20
C HIS A 12 7.01 -8.26 14.90
N GLN A 13 5.76 -8.14 14.43
CA GLN A 13 4.84 -7.13 14.97
C GLN A 13 4.63 -7.31 16.48
N GLY A 14 4.77 -6.22 17.24
CA GLY A 14 4.69 -6.24 18.71
C GLY A 14 5.99 -6.62 19.43
N GLU A 15 7.04 -7.02 18.70
CA GLU A 15 8.35 -7.36 19.24
C GLU A 15 9.42 -6.33 18.83
N TYR A 16 10.52 -6.27 19.57
CA TYR A 16 11.64 -5.40 19.22
C TYR A 16 12.62 -6.15 18.33
N VAL A 17 12.97 -5.54 17.19
CA VAL A 17 14.03 -6.00 16.31
C VAL A 17 15.17 -4.99 16.35
N SER A 18 16.40 -5.48 16.54
CA SER A 18 17.56 -4.59 16.64
C SER A 18 17.89 -3.94 15.29
N GLY A 19 18.38 -2.70 15.31
CA GLY A 19 18.80 -2.02 14.06
C GLY A 19 19.98 -2.71 13.36
N GLU A 20 20.78 -3.46 14.11
CA GLU A 20 21.87 -4.29 13.60
C GLU A 20 21.34 -5.53 12.88
N GLU A 21 20.37 -6.22 13.48
CA GLU A 21 19.70 -7.35 12.84
C GLU A 21 18.97 -6.96 11.54
N ILE A 22 18.25 -5.83 11.53
CA ILE A 22 17.63 -5.32 10.29
C ILE A 22 18.69 -4.97 9.24
N SER A 23 19.80 -4.35 9.68
CA SER A 23 20.94 -4.01 8.81
C SER A 23 21.53 -5.26 8.16
N ASP A 24 21.74 -6.33 8.94
CA ASP A 24 22.33 -7.59 8.48
C ASP A 24 21.37 -8.35 7.57
N LEU A 25 20.08 -8.43 7.93
CA LEU A 25 19.06 -9.09 7.11
C LEU A 25 18.90 -8.43 5.73
N LEU A 26 18.97 -7.10 5.68
CA LEU A 26 18.73 -6.33 4.46
C LEU A 26 20.02 -5.96 3.70
N GLN A 27 21.19 -6.22 4.29
CA GLN A 27 22.50 -5.85 3.74
C GLN A 27 22.60 -4.34 3.44
N VAL A 28 22.13 -3.51 4.37
CA VAL A 28 22.17 -2.05 4.30
C VAL A 28 22.74 -1.46 5.59
N SER A 29 23.25 -0.23 5.56
CA SER A 29 23.81 0.37 6.78
C SER A 29 22.75 0.66 7.84
N ARG A 30 23.14 0.64 9.13
CA ARG A 30 22.27 1.07 10.25
C ARG A 30 21.68 2.47 10.04
N THR A 31 22.42 3.38 9.40
CA THR A 31 21.94 4.72 9.04
C THR A 31 20.82 4.67 7.99
N ALA A 32 20.91 3.77 7.01
CA ALA A 32 19.85 3.55 6.03
C ALA A 32 18.59 2.98 6.70
N VAL A 33 18.76 2.02 7.63
CA VAL A 33 17.65 1.50 8.45
C VAL A 33 16.98 2.65 9.21
N TRP A 34 17.74 3.48 9.92
CA TRP A 34 17.21 4.64 10.65
C TRP A 34 16.41 5.59 9.73
N LYS A 35 16.94 5.92 8.54
CA LYS A 35 16.23 6.76 7.57
C LYS A 35 14.90 6.14 7.13
N HIS A 36 14.88 4.83 6.84
CA HIS A 36 13.65 4.13 6.51
C HIS A 36 12.65 4.13 7.66
N ILE A 37 13.09 3.93 8.91
CA ILE A 37 12.23 4.01 10.09
C ILE A 37 11.60 5.41 10.22
N GLN A 38 12.36 6.48 10.01
CA GLN A 38 11.80 7.84 10.05
C GLN A 38 10.75 8.05 8.95
N SER A 39 11.03 7.63 7.73
CA SER A 39 10.07 7.71 6.63
C SER A 39 8.79 6.90 6.90
N LEU A 40 8.89 5.74 7.54
CA LEU A 40 7.73 4.97 7.98
C LEU A 40 6.93 5.72 9.07
N LYS A 41 7.59 6.36 10.03
CA LYS A 41 6.89 7.18 11.04
C LYS A 41 6.14 8.35 10.39
N GLU A 42 6.77 9.03 9.43
CA GLU A 42 6.15 10.11 8.66
C GLU A 42 4.95 9.62 7.83
N ALA A 43 5.00 8.37 7.35
CA ALA A 43 3.89 7.72 6.66
C ALA A 43 2.75 7.23 7.60
N GLY A 44 2.84 7.50 8.91
CA GLY A 44 1.78 7.20 9.88
C GLY A 44 1.94 5.90 10.66
N TYR A 45 3.06 5.18 10.52
CA TYR A 45 3.30 3.95 11.28
C TYR A 45 3.75 4.30 12.71
N LYS A 46 3.11 3.69 13.71
CA LYS A 46 3.51 3.87 15.11
C LYS A 46 4.63 2.90 15.44
N ILE A 47 5.87 3.37 15.32
CA ILE A 47 7.07 2.59 15.62
C ILE A 47 7.73 3.12 16.90
N ASN A 48 7.81 2.27 17.92
CA ASN A 48 8.60 2.58 19.11
C ASN A 48 10.09 2.37 18.84
N SER A 49 10.94 3.20 19.44
CA SER A 49 12.39 3.13 19.30
C SER A 49 13.01 3.16 20.69
N SER A 50 13.75 2.11 21.05
CA SER A 50 14.36 1.98 22.37
C SER A 50 15.85 1.69 22.25
N SER A 51 16.66 2.51 22.93
CA SER A 51 18.11 2.34 23.00
C SER A 51 18.46 0.95 23.54
N GLY A 52 19.27 0.20 22.79
CA GLY A 52 19.68 -1.16 23.14
C GLY A 52 18.71 -2.28 22.78
N LYS A 53 17.44 -1.97 22.45
CA LYS A 53 16.45 -2.98 21.97
C LYS A 53 16.16 -2.88 20.48
N GLY A 54 16.18 -1.67 19.91
CA GLY A 54 15.90 -1.42 18.50
C GLY A 54 14.50 -0.85 18.25
N TYR A 55 13.79 -1.42 17.28
CA TYR A 55 12.53 -0.89 16.74
C TYR A 55 11.39 -1.89 16.90
N CYS A 56 10.22 -1.41 17.29
CA CYS A 56 9.02 -2.23 17.44
C CYS A 56 7.84 -1.55 16.74
N LEU A 57 7.19 -2.25 15.81
CA LEU A 57 5.97 -1.77 15.17
C LEU A 57 4.77 -2.05 16.07
N LEU A 58 4.10 -0.99 16.53
CA LEU A 58 2.93 -1.07 17.40
C LEU A 58 1.64 -1.06 16.59
N GLU A 59 1.50 -0.10 15.68
CA GLU A 59 0.30 0.07 14.86
C GLU A 59 0.65 0.50 13.44
N ARG A 60 -0.23 0.12 12.50
CA ARG A 60 -0.18 0.47 11.09
C ARG A 60 -1.18 1.60 10.82
N PRO A 61 -0.91 2.49 9.86
CA PRO A 61 -1.93 3.41 9.40
C PRO A 61 -3.05 2.64 8.69
N ASP A 62 -4.30 3.02 8.91
CA ASP A 62 -5.44 2.52 8.14
C ASP A 62 -5.54 3.32 6.82
N LEU A 63 -4.54 3.15 5.95
CA LEU A 63 -4.40 3.88 4.70
C LEU A 63 -4.06 2.94 3.53
N LEU A 64 -4.67 3.17 2.39
CA LEU A 64 -4.52 2.43 1.14
C LEU A 64 -3.26 2.89 0.37
N THR A 65 -2.11 2.86 1.06
CA THR A 65 -0.83 3.26 0.46
C THR A 65 -0.26 2.16 -0.44
N PRO A 66 0.53 2.51 -1.47
CA PRO A 66 1.21 1.50 -2.28
C PRO A 66 2.10 0.57 -1.45
N LEU A 67 2.71 1.10 -0.39
CA LEU A 67 3.58 0.34 0.49
C LEU A 67 2.78 -0.71 1.29
N GLU A 68 1.66 -0.34 1.90
CA GLU A 68 0.80 -1.27 2.65
C GLU A 68 0.24 -2.37 1.75
N ILE A 69 -0.26 -1.98 0.57
CA ILE A 69 -0.87 -2.92 -0.36
C ILE A 69 0.18 -3.88 -0.91
N LYS A 70 1.32 -3.38 -1.41
CA LYS A 70 2.36 -4.22 -2.04
C LYS A 70 3.04 -5.16 -1.05
N THR A 71 3.18 -4.77 0.21
CA THR A 71 3.88 -5.60 1.21
C THR A 71 3.12 -6.91 1.51
N GLY A 72 1.78 -6.90 1.42
CA GLY A 72 0.95 -8.10 1.62
C GLY A 72 0.55 -8.82 0.32
N LEU A 73 0.92 -8.29 -0.84
CA LEU A 73 0.40 -8.73 -2.12
C LEU A 73 1.07 -10.05 -2.58
N LYS A 74 0.26 -11.10 -2.76
CA LYS A 74 0.71 -12.45 -3.18
C LYS A 74 0.20 -12.86 -4.58
N THR A 75 -0.51 -11.96 -5.25
CA THR A 75 -1.07 -12.19 -6.59
C THR A 75 0.04 -12.22 -7.64
N GLU A 76 -0.18 -12.98 -8.72
CA GLU A 76 0.82 -13.13 -9.78
C GLU A 76 0.89 -11.90 -10.70
N PHE A 77 -0.27 -11.32 -11.06
CA PHE A 77 -0.33 -10.17 -11.98
C PHE A 77 -1.19 -9.00 -11.46
N LEU A 78 -2.21 -9.27 -10.62
CA LEU A 78 -3.11 -8.25 -10.09
C LEU A 78 -2.39 -7.36 -9.05
N GLY A 79 -2.53 -6.04 -9.15
CA GLY A 79 -2.06 -5.06 -8.15
C GLY A 79 -0.57 -4.71 -8.21
N HIS A 80 0.19 -5.28 -9.17
CA HIS A 80 1.60 -4.92 -9.36
C HIS A 80 1.78 -3.52 -9.92
N ASN A 81 0.89 -3.13 -10.84
CA ASN A 81 0.67 -1.73 -11.22
C ASN A 81 -0.47 -1.16 -10.37
N LEU A 82 -0.15 -0.24 -9.47
CA LEU A 82 -1.08 0.24 -8.45
C LEU A 82 -1.12 1.76 -8.47
N LEU A 83 -2.30 2.31 -8.69
CA LEU A 83 -2.57 3.74 -8.75
C LEU A 83 -3.40 4.12 -7.51
N CYS A 84 -2.74 4.67 -6.50
CA CYS A 84 -3.35 5.08 -5.24
C CYS A 84 -3.63 6.58 -5.22
N TYR A 85 -4.82 6.96 -4.77
CA TYR A 85 -5.24 8.34 -4.65
C TYR A 85 -5.92 8.58 -3.30
N THR A 86 -5.69 9.75 -2.70
CA THR A 86 -6.49 10.17 -1.53
C THR A 86 -7.92 10.51 -1.95
N THR A 87 -8.08 11.21 -3.06
CA THR A 87 -9.41 11.60 -3.55
C THR A 87 -9.40 11.65 -5.07
N LEU A 88 -10.47 11.14 -5.68
CA LEU A 88 -10.75 11.31 -7.10
C LEU A 88 -12.24 11.25 -7.38
N ASP A 89 -12.65 11.43 -8.64
CA ASP A 89 -14.06 11.37 -9.03
C ASP A 89 -14.63 9.95 -8.91
N SER A 90 -14.06 8.99 -9.65
CA SER A 90 -14.45 7.57 -9.62
C SER A 90 -13.27 6.68 -10.01
N THR A 91 -13.04 5.62 -9.22
CA THR A 91 -11.99 4.63 -9.46
C THR A 91 -12.20 3.94 -10.80
N ASN A 92 -13.46 3.66 -11.16
CA ASN A 92 -13.81 3.02 -12.41
C ASN A 92 -13.59 3.92 -13.62
N GLU A 93 -13.94 5.21 -13.54
CA GLU A 93 -13.67 6.16 -14.63
C GLU A 93 -12.17 6.38 -14.84
N THR A 94 -11.40 6.39 -13.76
CA THR A 94 -9.94 6.45 -13.84
C THR A 94 -9.37 5.18 -14.45
N ALA A 95 -9.82 4.00 -14.00
CA ALA A 95 -9.41 2.72 -14.58
C ALA A 95 -9.74 2.63 -16.08
N LYS A 96 -10.89 3.15 -16.53
CA LYS A 96 -11.22 3.24 -17.97
C LYS A 96 -10.22 4.10 -18.74
N LYS A 97 -9.87 5.29 -18.21
CA LYS A 97 -8.88 6.18 -18.85
C LYS A 97 -7.52 5.51 -18.97
N GLU A 98 -7.06 4.88 -17.90
CA GLU A 98 -5.80 4.14 -17.87
C GLU A 98 -5.82 2.93 -18.82
N ALA A 99 -6.94 2.19 -18.89
CA ALA A 99 -7.09 1.08 -19.83
C ALA A 99 -6.99 1.53 -21.30
N LEU A 100 -7.56 2.70 -21.63
CA LEU A 100 -7.45 3.34 -22.95
C LEU A 100 -6.03 3.85 -23.23
N ALA A 101 -5.28 4.22 -22.19
CA ALA A 101 -3.87 4.57 -22.26
C ALA A 101 -2.94 3.34 -22.22
N ASP A 102 -3.48 2.14 -22.48
CA ASP A 102 -2.76 0.87 -22.53
C ASP A 102 -2.10 0.45 -21.20
N ALA A 103 -2.72 0.80 -20.07
CA ALA A 103 -2.30 0.27 -18.78
C ALA A 103 -2.33 -1.28 -18.79
N PRO A 104 -1.33 -1.93 -18.14
CA PRO A 104 -1.17 -3.37 -18.16
C PRO A 104 -2.34 -4.08 -17.47
N GLU A 105 -2.59 -5.33 -17.86
CA GLU A 105 -3.52 -6.20 -17.15
C GLU A 105 -3.13 -6.34 -15.67
N GLY A 106 -4.14 -6.39 -14.81
CA GLY A 106 -3.95 -6.44 -13.36
C GLY A 106 -3.70 -5.07 -12.74
N THR A 107 -3.71 -3.97 -13.50
CA THR A 107 -3.66 -2.62 -12.92
C THR A 107 -4.84 -2.41 -11.97
N VAL A 108 -4.54 -1.93 -10.76
CA VAL A 108 -5.53 -1.59 -9.73
C VAL A 108 -5.51 -0.09 -9.48
N VAL A 109 -6.68 0.54 -9.57
CA VAL A 109 -6.90 1.92 -9.12
C VAL A 109 -7.61 1.87 -7.78
N VAL A 110 -7.09 2.57 -6.78
CA VAL A 110 -7.65 2.61 -5.43
C VAL A 110 -7.75 4.04 -4.91
N ALA A 111 -8.79 4.33 -4.14
CA ALA A 111 -9.05 5.63 -3.55
C ALA A 111 -9.44 5.53 -2.08
N GLU A 112 -9.03 6.48 -1.24
CA GLU A 112 -9.69 6.70 0.06
C GLU A 112 -11.11 7.25 -0.13
N GLN A 113 -11.29 8.19 -1.07
CA GLN A 113 -12.58 8.83 -1.32
C GLN A 113 -12.91 8.93 -2.82
N GLN A 114 -14.19 8.71 -3.16
CA GLN A 114 -14.74 9.04 -4.48
C GLN A 114 -15.73 10.21 -4.37
N GLN A 115 -15.50 11.30 -5.10
CA GLN A 115 -16.40 12.47 -5.13
C GLN A 115 -17.65 12.21 -5.98
N GLN A 116 -17.52 11.39 -7.01
CA GLN A 116 -18.55 11.07 -8.00
C GLN A 116 -18.65 9.55 -8.19
N GLY A 117 -18.70 8.81 -7.07
CA GLY A 117 -18.89 7.37 -7.09
C GLY A 117 -20.19 6.99 -7.82
N LYS A 118 -20.10 6.03 -8.75
CA LYS A 118 -21.23 5.56 -9.56
C LYS A 118 -21.47 4.07 -9.37
N GLY A 119 -22.70 3.72 -9.05
CA GLY A 119 -23.22 2.36 -9.06
C GLY A 119 -23.94 2.03 -10.37
N ARG A 120 -24.72 0.95 -10.36
CA ARG A 120 -25.52 0.54 -11.52
C ARG A 120 -26.61 1.56 -11.82
N LEU A 121 -26.93 1.71 -13.10
CA LEU A 121 -27.98 2.61 -13.60
C LEU A 121 -27.76 4.07 -13.15
N GLU A 122 -26.50 4.53 -13.20
CA GLU A 122 -26.07 5.88 -12.81
C GLU A 122 -26.46 6.29 -11.38
N ARG A 123 -26.74 5.33 -10.48
CA ARG A 123 -27.01 5.65 -9.08
C ARG A 123 -25.74 6.17 -8.41
N ASN A 124 -25.88 7.20 -7.59
CA ASN A 124 -24.79 7.68 -6.75
C ASN A 124 -24.35 6.56 -5.79
N TRP A 125 -23.03 6.41 -5.67
CA TRP A 125 -22.41 5.48 -4.73
C TRP A 125 -21.61 6.28 -3.72
N PHE A 126 -22.06 6.27 -2.47
CA PHE A 126 -21.43 7.01 -1.38
C PHE A 126 -20.09 6.36 -1.01
N SER A 127 -19.00 7.11 -1.12
CA SER A 127 -17.63 6.63 -0.89
C SER A 127 -16.78 7.64 -0.13
N PRO A 128 -17.08 7.86 1.17
CA PRO A 128 -16.25 8.70 2.04
C PRO A 128 -14.90 8.03 2.36
N PRO A 129 -13.90 8.81 2.80
CA PRO A 129 -12.63 8.27 3.31
C PRO A 129 -12.84 7.37 4.53
N GLU A 130 -11.91 6.44 4.76
CA GLU A 130 -11.81 5.60 5.97
C GLU A 130 -12.99 4.65 6.27
N LEU A 131 -14.05 4.65 5.45
CA LEU A 131 -15.27 3.84 5.70
C LEU A 131 -15.49 2.73 4.68
N GLY A 132 -14.56 2.52 3.76
CA GLY A 132 -14.65 1.44 2.80
C GLY A 132 -13.45 1.33 1.88
N LEU A 133 -13.47 0.26 1.08
CA LEU A 133 -12.45 -0.01 0.08
C LEU A 133 -13.01 0.33 -1.29
N TRP A 134 -12.52 1.41 -1.90
CA TRP A 134 -12.94 1.84 -3.23
C TRP A 134 -11.83 1.52 -4.23
N PHE A 135 -12.07 0.58 -5.13
CA PHE A 135 -11.10 0.22 -6.14
C PHE A 135 -11.74 -0.27 -7.44
N SER A 136 -10.93 -0.29 -8.49
CA SER A 136 -11.28 -0.85 -9.80
C SER A 136 -10.07 -1.59 -10.37
N VAL A 137 -10.32 -2.65 -11.12
CA VAL A 137 -9.28 -3.53 -11.68
C VAL A 137 -9.42 -3.56 -13.20
N ILE A 138 -8.30 -3.42 -13.90
CA ILE A 138 -8.22 -3.58 -15.35
C ILE A 138 -7.86 -5.05 -15.64
N LEU A 139 -8.75 -5.76 -16.33
CA LEU A 139 -8.54 -7.14 -16.77
C LEU A 139 -8.63 -7.21 -18.29
N ARG A 140 -7.87 -8.13 -18.90
CA ARG A 140 -7.86 -8.35 -20.35
C ARG A 140 -7.96 -9.85 -20.65
N PRO A 141 -9.05 -10.52 -20.20
CA PRO A 141 -9.20 -11.95 -20.44
C PRO A 141 -9.25 -12.24 -21.93
N GLN A 142 -8.61 -13.33 -22.35
CA GLN A 142 -8.86 -13.89 -23.68
C GLN A 142 -10.26 -14.51 -23.66
N ILE A 143 -11.18 -13.87 -24.36
CA ILE A 143 -12.55 -14.35 -24.51
C ILE A 143 -12.63 -15.03 -25.88
N GLU A 144 -13.04 -16.30 -25.89
CA GLU A 144 -13.40 -17.05 -27.10
C GLU A 144 -14.77 -16.63 -27.66
#